data_AF-A0A956NZG1-F1
#
_entry.id   AF-A0A956NZG1-F1
#
_cell.length_a   1.000
_cell.length_b   1.000
_cell.length_c   1.000
_cell.angle_alpha   90.00
_cell.angle_beta   90.00
_cell.angle_gamma   90.00
#
_symmetry.space_group_name_H-M   'P 1'
#
loop_
_entity.id
_entity.type
_entity.pdbx_description
1 polymer ?
#
loop_
_entity_poly.entity_id
_entity_poly.type
_entity_poly.pdbx_seq_one_letter_code
_entity_poly.pdbx_strand_id
1 'polypeptide(L)'
;LQGVRWESADYSEARQAGAAIAHLDGVPVSSVRLQPSPVGGRPTAMVRQLLADGRAVWVVEGTEGEVSDIARLLEASGLTMSAARRVRPDYVGSDAEPTRTVRVVTVASYLPYDSLESLTERLRVE
;
A
#
# COMPACT_ATOMS: atom_id res chain seq x y z
N LEU A 1 13.58 14.94 -7.96
CA LEU A 1 12.70 14.41 -6.89
C LEU A 1 13.36 14.72 -5.55
N GLN A 2 13.04 15.87 -4.94
CA GLN A 2 13.47 16.13 -3.57
C GLN A 2 12.71 15.17 -2.65
N GLY A 3 13.43 14.19 -2.11
CA GLY A 3 13.22 13.60 -0.78
C GLY A 3 11.85 12.98 -0.46
N VAL A 4 11.33 12.07 -1.28
CA VAL A 4 10.32 11.12 -0.77
C VAL A 4 11.03 10.15 0.17
N ARG A 5 10.97 10.42 1.48
CA ARG A 5 11.61 9.57 2.48
C ARG A 5 10.69 8.41 2.84
N TRP A 6 10.97 7.27 2.24
CA TRP A 6 10.42 5.99 2.70
C TRP A 6 11.15 5.55 3.96
N GLU A 7 10.40 5.16 4.97
CA GLU A 7 10.91 4.68 6.24
C GLU A 7 10.51 3.22 6.40
N SER A 8 11.45 2.38 6.83
CA SER A 8 11.12 1.00 7.19
C SER A 8 10.41 1.02 8.53
N ALA A 9 9.37 0.22 8.67
CA ALA A 9 8.62 0.09 9.91
C ALA A 9 8.40 -1.38 10.24
N ASP A 10 8.42 -1.71 11.52
CA ASP A 10 7.92 -2.99 11.99
C ASP A 10 6.40 -3.05 11.79
N TYR A 11 5.88 -4.21 11.40
CA TYR A 11 4.45 -4.35 11.07
C TYR A 11 3.54 -4.00 12.27
N SER A 12 3.95 -4.39 13.49
CA SER A 12 3.24 -4.04 14.72
C SER A 12 3.25 -2.53 15.01
N GLU A 13 4.39 -1.87 14.79
CA GLU A 13 4.53 -0.42 15.02
C GLU A 13 3.73 0.36 13.99
N ALA A 14 3.80 -0.05 12.73
CA ALA A 14 3.04 0.55 11.65
C ALA A 14 1.53 0.45 11.92
N ARG A 15 1.05 -0.68 12.47
CA ARG A 15 -0.34 -0.87 12.85
C ARG A 15 -0.75 -0.01 14.06
N GLN A 16 0.15 0.19 15.02
CA GLN A 16 -0.08 1.04 16.20
C GLN A 16 -0.10 2.53 15.85
N ALA A 17 0.59 2.95 14.78
CA ALA A 17 0.62 4.32 14.28
C ALA A 17 -0.72 4.79 13.65
N GLY A 18 -1.81 4.05 13.85
CA GLY A 18 -3.13 4.37 13.31
C GLY A 18 -3.24 4.17 11.79
N ALA A 19 -2.19 3.64 11.15
CA ALA A 19 -2.34 3.11 9.81
C ALA A 19 -3.10 1.79 9.95
N ALA A 20 -4.35 1.79 9.48
CA ALA A 20 -4.85 0.58 8.87
C ALA A 20 -3.76 0.12 7.85
N ILE A 21 -3.44 -1.17 7.77
CA ILE A 21 -2.38 -1.64 6.86
C ILE A 21 -2.97 -2.70 5.96
N ALA A 22 -3.19 -2.33 4.71
CA ALA A 22 -3.63 -3.28 3.73
C ALA A 22 -2.60 -4.39 3.54
N HIS A 23 -3.06 -5.63 3.60
CA HIS A 23 -2.24 -6.82 3.41
C HIS A 23 -3.09 -7.97 2.83
N LEU A 24 -2.42 -9.00 2.34
CA LEU A 24 -3.05 -10.25 1.93
C LEU A 24 -3.20 -11.18 3.14
N ASP A 25 -4.43 -11.56 3.45
CA ASP A 25 -4.78 -12.50 4.51
C ASP A 25 -4.12 -13.87 4.28
N GLY A 26 -3.60 -14.47 5.35
CA GLY A 26 -2.89 -15.76 5.30
C GLY A 26 -1.56 -15.74 4.52
N VAL A 27 -0.96 -14.57 4.29
CA VAL A 27 0.38 -14.44 3.72
C VAL A 27 1.26 -13.66 4.71
N PRO A 28 2.43 -14.17 5.14
CA PRO A 28 3.27 -13.46 6.09
C PRO A 28 3.79 -12.12 5.55
N VAL A 29 3.73 -11.08 6.38
CA VAL A 29 4.36 -9.78 6.12
C VAL A 29 5.87 -9.90 6.32
N SER A 30 6.63 -9.55 5.28
CA SER A 30 8.10 -9.61 5.30
C SER A 30 8.74 -8.26 5.61
N SER A 31 8.13 -7.15 5.17
CA SER A 31 8.59 -5.80 5.48
C SER A 31 7.49 -4.79 5.21
N VAL A 32 7.47 -3.69 5.98
CA VAL A 32 6.60 -2.54 5.72
C VAL A 32 7.48 -1.33 5.43
N ARG A 33 7.07 -0.54 4.44
CA ARG A 33 7.60 0.79 4.19
C ARG A 33 6.48 1.80 4.29
N LEU A 34 6.73 2.87 5.02
CA LEU A 34 5.80 3.98 5.17
C LEU A 34 6.39 5.24 4.54
N GLN A 35 5.53 6.00 3.89
CA GLN A 35 5.81 7.35 3.46
C GLN A 35 4.83 8.27 4.20
N PRO A 36 5.31 9.10 5.13
CA PRO A 36 4.47 10.09 5.80
C PRO A 36 3.76 11.01 4.81
N SER A 37 2.49 11.31 5.06
CA SER A 37 1.76 12.27 4.24
C SER A 37 2.33 13.69 4.48
N PRO A 38 2.67 14.45 3.43
CA PRO A 38 3.24 15.79 3.58
C PRO A 38 2.27 16.79 4.23
N VAL A 39 0.96 16.50 4.20
CA VAL A 39 -0.09 17.32 4.81
C VAL A 39 -0.57 16.77 6.15
N GLY A 40 0.07 15.72 6.67
CA GLY A 40 -0.38 14.99 7.86
C GLY A 40 -1.47 13.95 7.55
N GLY A 41 -1.78 13.13 8.56
CA GLY A 41 -2.77 12.06 8.45
C GLY A 41 -2.15 10.70 8.10
N ARG A 42 -2.95 9.78 7.55
CA ARG A 42 -2.53 8.40 7.34
C ARG A 42 -1.44 8.30 6.26
N PRO A 43 -0.29 7.65 6.54
CA PRO A 43 0.80 7.53 5.58
C PRO A 43 0.40 6.70 4.36
N THR A 44 1.17 6.82 3.27
CA THR A 44 1.16 5.80 2.22
C THR A 44 1.98 4.61 2.72
N ALA A 45 1.44 3.40 2.58
CA ALA A 45 2.05 2.17 3.03
C ALA A 45 2.35 1.25 1.84
N MET A 46 3.51 0.61 1.89
CA MET A 46 3.89 -0.46 0.98
C MET A 46 4.30 -1.67 1.80
N VAL A 47 3.53 -2.75 1.70
CA VAL A 47 3.71 -3.98 2.45
C VAL A 47 4.20 -5.06 1.51
N ARG A 48 5.39 -5.58 1.80
CA ARG A 48 5.94 -6.71 1.05
C ARG A 48 5.58 -8.01 1.74
N GLN A 49 4.97 -8.92 1.00
CA GLN A 49 4.65 -10.28 1.45
C GLN A 49 5.30 -11.31 0.51
N LEU A 50 5.52 -12.52 1.02
CA LEU A 50 6.06 -13.64 0.24
C LEU A 50 4.98 -14.72 0.12
N LEU A 51 4.61 -15.06 -1.11
CA LEU A 51 3.73 -16.19 -1.38
C LEU A 51 4.42 -17.50 -1.01
N ALA A 52 3.64 -18.59 -0.89
CA ALA A 52 4.15 -19.90 -0.51
C ALA A 52 5.23 -20.46 -1.46
N ASP A 53 5.22 -20.01 -2.72
CA ASP A 53 6.21 -20.36 -3.74
C ASP A 53 7.45 -19.43 -3.75
N GLY A 54 7.55 -18.53 -2.78
CA GLY A 54 8.66 -17.58 -2.62
C GLY A 54 8.56 -16.31 -3.49
N ARG A 55 7.54 -16.17 -4.32
CA ARG A 55 7.34 -14.94 -5.11
C ARG A 55 6.91 -13.78 -4.22
N ALA A 56 7.52 -12.62 -4.44
CA ALA A 56 7.21 -11.40 -3.71
C ALA A 56 5.98 -10.69 -4.29
N VAL A 57 5.14 -10.18 -3.40
CA VAL A 57 4.01 -9.32 -3.75
C VAL A 57 4.07 -8.08 -2.87
N TRP A 58 3.67 -6.94 -3.44
CA TRP A 58 3.62 -5.67 -2.73
C TRP A 58 2.18 -5.19 -2.70
N VAL A 59 1.63 -5.03 -1.50
CA VAL A 59 0.37 -4.34 -1.30
C VAL A 59 0.68 -2.87 -1.07
N VAL A 60 0.16 -2.00 -1.92
CA VAL A 60 0.38 -0.56 -1.84
C VAL A 60 -0.94 0.11 -1.51
N GLU A 61 -0.94 0.93 -0.47
CA GLU A 61 -2.10 1.70 -0.07
C GLU A 61 -1.74 3.17 0.18
N GLY A 62 -2.49 4.08 -0.42
CA GLY A 62 -2.25 5.52 -0.34
C GLY A 62 -3.46 6.30 -0.85
N THR A 63 -3.31 7.60 -1.04
CA THR A 63 -4.26 8.35 -1.88
C THR A 63 -4.18 7.91 -3.34
N GLU A 64 -5.25 8.12 -4.10
CA GLU A 64 -5.27 7.79 -5.54
C GLU A 64 -4.10 8.41 -6.32
N GLY A 65 -3.72 9.66 -5.98
CA GLY A 65 -2.57 10.34 -6.58
C GLY A 65 -1.23 9.67 -6.24
N GLU A 66 -0.99 9.39 -4.96
CA GLU A 66 0.26 8.75 -4.51
C GLU A 66 0.42 7.34 -5.10
N VAL A 67 -0.65 6.54 -5.10
CA VAL A 67 -0.65 5.20 -5.68
C VAL A 67 -0.43 5.25 -7.18
N SER A 68 -0.99 6.25 -7.89
CA SER A 68 -0.76 6.44 -9.32
C SER A 68 0.70 6.74 -9.65
N ASP A 69 1.36 7.57 -8.84
CA ASP A 69 2.78 7.88 -9.03
C ASP A 69 3.68 6.68 -8.73
N ILE A 70 3.37 5.92 -7.68
CA ILE A 70 4.05 4.64 -7.38
C ILE A 70 3.82 3.64 -8.51
N ALA A 71 2.60 3.57 -9.06
CA ALA A 71 2.26 2.63 -10.12
C ALA A 71 3.15 2.81 -11.35
N ARG A 72 3.36 4.07 -11.79
CA ARG A 72 4.27 4.36 -12.91
C ARG A 72 5.70 3.87 -12.66
N LEU A 73 6.18 3.96 -11.41
CA LEU A 73 7.52 3.49 -11.04
C LEU A 73 7.60 1.95 -11.05
N LEU A 74 6.57 1.27 -10.56
CA LEU A 74 6.49 -0.19 -10.53
C LEU A 74 6.36 -0.77 -11.95
N GLU A 75 5.51 -0.18 -12.79
CA GLU A 75 5.37 -0.53 -14.21
C GLU A 75 6.68 -0.36 -14.97
N ALA A 76 7.40 0.76 -14.77
CA ALA A 76 8.72 0.98 -15.36
C ALA A 76 9.77 -0.06 -14.92
N SER A 77 9.52 -0.73 -13.79
CA SER A 77 10.37 -1.80 -13.24
C SER A 77 9.91 -3.21 -13.67
N GLY A 78 8.91 -3.29 -14.58
CA GLY A 78 8.37 -4.53 -15.12
C GLY A 78 7.39 -5.27 -14.20
N LEU A 79 6.92 -4.63 -13.13
CA LEU A 79 5.87 -5.20 -12.29
C LEU A 79 4.50 -4.95 -12.91
N THR A 80 3.63 -5.95 -12.82
CA THR A 80 2.21 -5.82 -13.11
C THR A 80 1.48 -5.43 -11.84
N MET A 81 0.35 -4.73 -11.99
CA MET A 81 -0.48 -4.27 -10.87
C MET A 81 -1.94 -4.68 -11.07
N SER A 82 -2.61 -4.99 -9.96
CA SER A 82 -4.06 -5.17 -9.93
C SER A 82 -4.78 -3.83 -10.11
N ALA A 83 -6.06 -3.89 -10.44
CA ALA A 83 -6.97 -2.77 -10.33
C ALA A 83 -6.94 -2.19 -8.91
N ALA A 84 -6.98 -0.86 -8.84
CA ALA A 84 -7.05 -0.13 -7.58
C ALA A 84 -8.45 -0.27 -6.96
N ARG A 85 -8.51 -0.56 -5.66
CA ARG A 85 -9.75 -0.71 -4.90
C ARG A 85 -9.85 0.40 -3.87
N ARG A 86 -11.01 1.04 -3.74
CA ARG A 86 -11.22 2.09 -2.74
C ARG A 86 -11.24 1.53 -1.33
N VAL A 87 -10.61 2.22 -0.39
CA VAL A 87 -10.51 1.82 1.02
C VAL A 87 -10.85 2.99 1.93
N ARG A 88 -11.48 2.70 3.07
CA ARG A 88 -11.79 3.71 4.10
C ARG A 88 -10.84 3.55 5.29
N PRO A 89 -10.69 4.57 6.16
CA PRO A 89 -11.24 5.92 6.02
C PRO A 89 -10.45 6.78 5.02
N ASP A 90 -11.17 7.69 4.37
CA ASP A 90 -10.73 8.52 3.25
C ASP A 90 -10.30 9.90 3.78
N TYR A 91 -9.18 10.04 4.50
CA TYR A 91 -8.71 11.34 5.02
C TYR A 91 -7.20 11.58 4.86
N VAL A 92 -6.83 12.85 4.67
CA VAL A 92 -5.48 13.45 4.75
C VAL A 92 -5.57 14.74 5.57
N GLY A 93 -4.45 15.28 6.05
CA GLY A 93 -4.48 16.40 7.00
C GLY A 93 -4.16 15.94 8.42
N SER A 94 -3.79 16.87 9.30
CA SER A 94 -3.66 16.56 10.73
C SER A 94 -5.01 16.17 11.35
N ASP A 95 -4.99 15.50 12.49
CA ASP A 95 -6.22 15.13 13.23
C ASP A 95 -7.09 16.35 13.57
N ALA A 96 -6.50 17.55 13.65
CA ALA A 96 -7.21 18.80 13.91
C ALA A 96 -7.95 19.34 12.68
N GLU A 97 -7.49 19.03 11.46
CA GLU A 97 -8.06 19.52 10.20
C GLU A 97 -8.10 18.41 9.13
N PRO A 98 -8.89 17.35 9.33
CA PRO A 98 -8.97 16.25 8.38
C PRO A 98 -9.72 16.67 7.11
N THR A 99 -9.07 16.53 5.96
CA THR A 99 -9.65 16.68 4.62
C THR A 99 -9.98 15.32 4.04
N ARG A 100 -11.20 15.13 3.53
CA ARG A 100 -11.57 13.87 2.86
C ARG A 100 -10.84 13.69 1.53
N THR A 101 -10.29 12.50 1.28
CA THR A 101 -9.66 12.14 0.00
C THR A 101 -9.83 10.65 -0.30
N VAL A 102 -9.92 10.28 -1.58
CA VAL A 102 -10.06 8.88 -1.98
C VAL A 102 -8.75 8.14 -1.74
N ARG A 103 -8.80 7.14 -0.86
CA ARG A 103 -7.71 6.18 -0.68
C ARG A 103 -7.97 4.92 -1.47
N VAL A 104 -6.90 4.37 -2.00
CA VAL A 104 -6.95 3.14 -2.78
C VAL A 104 -5.86 2.18 -2.35
N VAL A 105 -6.11 0.91 -2.62
CA VAL A 105 -5.17 -0.19 -2.44
C VAL A 105 -5.02 -0.95 -3.75
N THR A 106 -3.80 -1.41 -4.04
CA THR A 106 -3.47 -2.25 -5.20
C THR A 106 -2.41 -3.28 -4.80
N VAL A 107 -2.31 -4.35 -5.58
CA VAL A 107 -1.30 -5.41 -5.42
C VAL A 107 -0.41 -5.41 -6.65
N ALA A 108 0.91 -5.38 -6.44
CA ALA A 108 1.91 -5.45 -7.49
C ALA A 108 2.78 -6.70 -7.36
N SER A 109 3.18 -7.30 -8.49
CA SER A 109 4.16 -8.39 -8.56
C SER A 109 4.65 -8.64 -9.99
N TYR A 110 5.60 -9.56 -10.18
CA TYR A 110 5.97 -10.12 -11.47
C TYR A 110 5.00 -11.23 -11.94
N LEU A 111 3.77 -11.21 -11.43
CA LEU A 111 2.70 -12.15 -11.79
C LEU A 111 1.84 -11.56 -12.91
N PRO A 112 1.20 -12.40 -13.73
CA PRO A 112 0.18 -11.94 -14.67
C PRO A 112 -0.98 -11.23 -13.96
N TYR A 113 -1.63 -10.29 -14.67
CA TYR A 113 -2.74 -9.49 -14.15
C TYR A 113 -3.85 -10.33 -13.49
N ASP A 114 -4.34 -11.38 -14.17
CA ASP A 114 -5.41 -12.24 -13.64
C ASP A 114 -5.04 -12.94 -12.32
N SER A 115 -3.75 -13.27 -12.15
CA SER A 115 -3.25 -13.83 -10.90
C SER A 115 -3.25 -12.79 -9.78
N LEU A 116 -2.92 -11.53 -10.10
CA LEU A 116 -3.00 -10.43 -9.14
C LEU A 116 -4.45 -10.14 -8.74
N GLU A 117 -5.38 -10.11 -9.70
CA GLU A 117 -6.81 -9.94 -9.42
C GLU A 117 -7.33 -11.03 -8.49
N SER A 118 -6.96 -12.29 -8.73
CA SER A 118 -7.32 -13.40 -7.83
C SER A 118 -6.77 -13.20 -6.41
N LEU A 119 -5.54 -12.69 -6.27
CA LEU A 119 -4.94 -12.41 -4.95
C LEU A 119 -5.69 -11.33 -4.19
N THR A 120 -6.29 -10.36 -4.89
CA THR A 120 -7.00 -9.26 -4.22
C THR A 120 -8.26 -9.69 -3.45
N GLU A 121 -8.78 -10.91 -3.66
CA GLU A 121 -9.86 -11.49 -2.84
C GLU A 121 -9.43 -11.70 -1.38
N ARG A 122 -8.13 -11.89 -1.17
CA ARG A 122 -7.51 -12.05 0.15
C ARG A 122 -7.13 -10.72 0.78
N LEU A 123 -7.38 -9.61 0.11
CA LEU A 123 -7.02 -8.29 0.61
C LEU A 123 -7.84 -7.97 1.87
N ARG A 124 -7.13 -7.50 2.89
CA ARG A 124 -7.71 -6.99 4.13
C ARG A 124 -7.21 -5.59 4.37
N VAL A 125 -8.09 -4.74 4.84
CA VAL A 125 -7.79 -3.41 5.35
C VAL A 125 -8.33 -3.43 6.77
N GLU A 126 -7.42 -3.39 7.74
CA GLU A 126 -7.75 -3.51 9.17
C GLU A 126 -7.89 -2.16 9.84
#